data_AF-A0AAU5CRH9-F1
#
_entry.id   AF-A0AAU5CRH9-F1
#
_cell.length_a   1.000
_cell.length_b   1.000
_cell.length_c   1.000
_cell.angle_alpha   90.00
_cell.angle_beta   90.00
_cell.angle_gamma   90.00
#
_symmetry.space_group_name_H-M   'P 1'
#
loop_
_entity.id
_entity.type
_entity.pdbx_description
1 polymer ?
#
loop_
_entity_poly.entity_id
_entity_poly.type
_entity_poly.pdbx_seq_one_letter_code
_entity_poly.pdbx_strand_id
1 'polypeptide(L)'
;MFAYAPASTALVVGPTSTAAQRNRLRAFAIDVAAQVGAQTTYALHTDYSVTDFEAVYVLGTATKLRDADCLVLVAEALAASMEVVDAPDPKDCGTCDCGRSVTVHPRQTPWGELACVECAGWAPLCVHCGEDHEDFKPLTIVEMGETFHLVHPDCLTEARGMYPGNAFATV
;
A
#
# COMPACT_ATOMS: atom_id res chain seq x y z
N MET A 1 10.93 8.75 -18.47
CA MET A 1 10.09 7.54 -18.27
C MET A 1 10.62 6.85 -17.04
N PHE A 2 9.84 6.77 -15.96
CA PHE A 2 10.25 6.03 -14.78
C PHE A 2 10.34 4.54 -15.14
N ALA A 3 11.46 3.88 -14.83
CA ALA A 3 11.70 2.49 -15.18
C ALA A 3 11.00 1.49 -14.23
N TYR A 4 10.17 1.97 -13.30
CA TYR A 4 9.61 1.17 -12.22
C TYR A 4 8.09 1.36 -12.12
N ALA A 5 7.35 0.28 -12.39
CA ALA A 5 5.94 0.18 -12.07
C ALA A 5 5.79 -0.05 -10.56
N PRO A 6 5.00 0.77 -9.83
CA PRO A 6 4.64 0.42 -8.46
C PRO A 6 3.93 -0.94 -8.43
N ALA A 7 4.09 -1.64 -7.31
CA ALA A 7 3.37 -2.88 -7.06
C ALA A 7 1.84 -2.64 -7.09
N SER A 8 1.11 -3.53 -7.76
CA SER A 8 -0.36 -3.55 -7.79
C SER A 8 -0.93 -4.23 -6.55
N THR A 9 -0.18 -5.16 -5.95
CA THR A 9 -0.52 -5.83 -4.70
C THR A 9 0.67 -5.77 -3.73
N ALA A 10 0.40 -5.45 -2.47
CA ALA A 10 1.45 -5.29 -1.48
C ALA A 10 1.08 -5.90 -0.12
N LEU A 11 2.04 -6.59 0.49
CA LEU A 11 1.97 -7.01 1.88
C LEU A 11 2.66 -5.97 2.76
N VAL A 12 2.01 -5.54 3.83
CA VAL A 12 2.54 -4.55 4.76
C VAL A 12 2.85 -5.23 6.08
N VAL A 13 4.12 -5.21 6.48
CA VAL A 13 4.63 -5.91 7.65
C VAL A 13 5.23 -4.93 8.64
N GLY A 14 5.15 -5.26 9.92
CA GLY A 14 5.68 -4.43 10.99
C GLY A 14 5.07 -4.82 12.33
N PRO A 15 5.58 -4.27 13.45
CA PRO A 15 5.28 -4.81 14.78
C PRO A 15 3.77 -4.99 15.06
N THR A 16 3.38 -6.09 15.71
CA THR A 16 1.96 -6.41 15.97
C THR A 16 1.66 -6.75 17.44
N SER A 17 2.68 -6.85 18.30
CA SER A 17 2.56 -7.32 19.68
C SER A 17 1.59 -6.52 20.57
N THR A 18 1.33 -5.25 20.25
CA THR A 18 0.39 -4.39 20.98
C THR A 18 -0.69 -3.83 20.06
N ALA A 19 -1.85 -3.49 20.63
CA ALA A 19 -2.93 -2.85 19.87
C ALA A 19 -2.50 -1.53 19.21
N ALA A 20 -1.65 -0.75 19.89
CA ALA A 20 -1.09 0.48 19.33
C ALA A 20 -0.21 0.22 18.11
N GLN A 21 0.59 -0.85 18.13
CA GLN A 21 1.41 -1.24 16.99
C GLN A 21 0.55 -1.74 15.82
N ARG A 22 -0.47 -2.58 16.07
CA ARG A 22 -1.42 -3.01 15.04
C ARG A 22 -2.15 -1.83 14.40
N ASN A 23 -2.57 -0.85 15.20
CA ASN A 23 -3.21 0.36 14.67
C ASN A 23 -2.24 1.20 13.81
N ARG A 24 -0.95 1.28 14.17
CA ARG A 24 0.07 1.94 13.35
C ARG A 24 0.34 1.18 12.06
N LEU A 25 0.39 -0.15 12.11
CA LEU A 25 0.57 -0.99 10.93
C LEU A 25 -0.61 -0.80 9.96
N ARG A 26 -1.84 -0.83 10.48
CA ARG A 26 -3.05 -0.54 9.71
C ARG A 26 -3.00 0.86 9.07
N ALA A 27 -2.64 1.89 9.84
CA ALA A 27 -2.50 3.26 9.32
C ALA A 27 -1.44 3.35 8.21
N PHE A 28 -0.29 2.70 8.39
CA PHE A 28 0.75 2.66 7.38
C PHE A 28 0.30 1.92 6.11
N ALA A 29 -0.50 0.86 6.23
CA ALA A 29 -1.04 0.16 5.07
C ALA A 29 -2.06 1.00 4.27
N ILE A 30 -2.80 1.89 4.94
CA ILE A 30 -3.63 2.92 4.29
C ILE A 30 -2.74 3.90 3.52
N ASP A 31 -1.66 4.37 4.13
CA ASP A 31 -0.70 5.26 3.44
C ASP A 31 -0.07 4.58 2.22
N VAL A 32 0.27 3.28 2.31
CA VAL A 32 0.77 2.50 1.18
C VAL A 32 -0.28 2.43 0.07
N ALA A 33 -1.54 2.11 0.40
CA ALA A 33 -2.61 2.05 -0.59
C ALA A 33 -2.82 3.41 -1.29
N ALA A 34 -2.84 4.49 -0.51
CA ALA A 34 -3.07 5.84 -1.01
C ALA A 34 -1.92 6.38 -1.86
N GLN A 35 -0.66 6.12 -1.46
CA GLN A 35 0.51 6.76 -2.07
C GLN A 35 1.18 5.90 -3.14
N VAL A 36 1.09 4.57 -3.03
CA VAL A 36 1.62 3.62 -4.02
C VAL A 36 0.57 3.24 -5.04
N GLY A 37 -0.71 3.28 -4.66
CA GLY A 37 -1.81 2.83 -5.52
C GLY A 37 -1.97 1.30 -5.57
N ALA A 38 -1.45 0.60 -4.56
CA ALA A 38 -1.54 -0.85 -4.45
C ALA A 38 -2.80 -1.28 -3.68
N GLN A 39 -3.32 -2.47 -3.98
CA GLN A 39 -4.14 -3.21 -3.02
C GLN A 39 -3.23 -3.70 -1.89
N THR A 40 -3.48 -3.24 -0.66
CA THR A 40 -2.58 -3.53 0.46
C THR A 40 -3.21 -4.47 1.46
N THR A 41 -2.45 -5.47 1.93
CA THR A 41 -2.85 -6.32 3.06
C THR A 41 -1.86 -6.11 4.19
N TYR A 42 -2.32 -5.85 5.42
CA TYR A 42 -1.42 -5.71 6.57
C TYR A 42 -1.37 -6.98 7.40
N ALA A 43 -0.15 -7.47 7.66
CA ALA A 43 0.05 -8.75 8.29
C ALA A 43 -0.14 -8.68 9.81
N LEU A 44 -1.14 -9.39 10.35
CA LEU A 44 -1.35 -9.53 11.80
C LEU A 44 -0.78 -10.84 12.38
N HIS A 45 -0.43 -11.79 11.53
CA HIS A 45 0.13 -13.11 11.83
C HIS A 45 1.14 -13.52 10.75
N THR A 46 1.68 -14.74 10.77
CA THR A 46 2.73 -15.21 9.83
C THR A 46 2.20 -16.10 8.70
N ASP A 47 0.91 -16.37 8.68
CA ASP A 47 0.25 -17.36 7.83
C ASP A 47 0.09 -16.91 6.35
N TYR A 48 0.66 -15.77 5.98
CA TYR A 48 0.54 -15.21 4.63
C TYR A 48 1.55 -15.85 3.68
N SER A 49 1.12 -16.16 2.46
CA SER A 49 2.07 -16.48 1.39
C SER A 49 2.61 -15.18 0.81
N VAL A 50 3.86 -14.84 1.14
CA VAL A 50 4.48 -13.59 0.67
C VAL A 50 4.49 -13.51 -0.87
N THR A 51 4.58 -14.64 -1.56
CA THR A 51 4.61 -14.72 -3.02
C THR A 51 3.28 -14.41 -3.72
N ASP A 52 2.19 -14.25 -2.97
CA ASP A 52 0.90 -13.79 -3.51
C ASP A 52 0.89 -12.27 -3.78
N PHE A 53 1.94 -11.56 -3.35
CA PHE A 53 2.10 -10.12 -3.48
C PHE A 53 3.25 -9.77 -4.44
N GLU A 54 3.25 -8.55 -4.98
CA GLU A 54 4.34 -8.07 -5.83
C GLU A 54 5.48 -7.43 -5.02
N ALA A 55 5.14 -6.85 -3.85
CA ALA A 55 6.12 -6.23 -2.96
C ALA A 55 5.73 -6.35 -1.48
N VAL A 56 6.73 -6.25 -0.61
CA VAL A 56 6.55 -6.17 0.85
C VAL A 56 7.01 -4.81 1.36
N TYR A 57 6.11 -4.08 2.02
CA TYR A 57 6.40 -2.79 2.65
C TYR A 57 6.59 -2.96 4.16
N VAL A 58 7.69 -2.43 4.69
CA VAL A 58 8.06 -2.60 6.09
C VAL A 58 7.82 -1.32 6.89
N LEU A 59 6.93 -1.36 7.89
CA LEU A 59 6.79 -0.29 8.88
C LEU A 59 8.01 -0.29 9.81
N GLY A 60 9.01 0.52 9.46
CA GLY A 60 10.32 0.56 10.10
C GLY A 60 11.41 0.23 9.07
N THR A 61 12.41 -0.54 9.48
CA THR A 61 13.42 -1.07 8.54
C THR A 61 13.65 -2.55 8.81
N ALA A 62 13.81 -3.36 7.75
CA ALA A 62 14.09 -4.78 7.83
C ALA A 62 15.28 -5.11 8.75
N THR A 63 16.27 -4.22 8.78
CA THR A 63 17.48 -4.34 9.62
C THR A 63 17.31 -4.00 11.10
N LYS A 64 16.22 -3.30 11.46
CA LYS A 64 15.97 -2.84 12.84
C LYS A 64 14.76 -3.51 13.48
N LEU A 65 13.96 -4.27 12.71
CA LEU A 65 12.89 -5.07 13.26
C LEU A 65 13.43 -6.05 14.33
N ARG A 66 12.61 -6.21 15.37
CA ARG A 66 12.87 -7.12 16.51
C ARG A 66 11.69 -8.06 16.77
N ASP A 67 10.61 -7.86 16.04
CA ASP A 67 9.40 -8.66 16.12
C ASP A 67 9.60 -9.92 15.27
N ALA A 68 9.49 -11.10 15.89
CA ALA A 68 9.83 -12.37 15.26
C ALA A 68 8.91 -12.67 14.07
N ASP A 69 7.61 -12.42 14.22
CA ASP A 69 6.60 -12.71 13.21
C ASP A 69 6.86 -11.88 11.94
N CYS A 70 7.16 -10.61 12.10
CA CYS A 70 7.52 -9.73 10.99
C CYS A 70 8.82 -10.17 10.29
N LEU A 71 9.82 -10.59 11.06
CA LEU A 71 11.11 -11.02 10.52
C LEU A 71 10.98 -12.29 9.69
N VAL A 72 10.05 -13.20 10.03
CA VAL A 72 9.78 -14.40 9.23
C VAL A 72 9.28 -14.00 7.84
N LEU A 73 8.23 -13.18 7.75
CA LEU A 73 7.67 -12.74 6.47
C LEU A 73 8.70 -11.97 5.62
N VAL A 74 9.49 -11.09 6.24
CA VAL A 74 10.57 -10.38 5.54
C VAL A 74 11.64 -11.36 5.02
N ALA A 75 12.04 -12.34 5.81
CA ALA A 75 13.03 -13.33 5.41
C ALA A 75 12.53 -14.21 4.26
N GLU A 76 11.25 -14.62 4.30
CA GLU A 76 10.61 -15.38 3.22
C GLU A 76 10.56 -14.57 1.91
N ALA A 77 10.17 -13.29 1.98
CA ALA A 77 10.12 -12.42 0.82
C ALA A 77 11.50 -12.24 0.17
N LEU A 78 12.53 -12.00 0.99
CA LEU A 78 13.92 -11.90 0.51
C LEU A 78 14.41 -13.22 -0.09
N ALA A 79 14.07 -14.37 0.51
CA ALA A 79 14.42 -15.68 -0.03
C ALA A 79 13.72 -15.96 -1.37
N ALA A 80 12.51 -15.46 -1.56
CA ALA A 80 11.75 -15.52 -2.81
C ALA A 80 12.20 -14.46 -3.84
N SER A 81 13.24 -13.67 -3.56
CA SER A 81 13.72 -12.56 -4.42
C SER A 81 12.66 -11.49 -4.70
N MET A 82 11.73 -11.29 -3.77
CA MET A 82 10.72 -10.24 -3.85
C MET A 82 11.30 -8.87 -3.53
N GLU A 83 10.64 -7.82 -4.01
CA GLU A 83 10.94 -6.46 -3.56
C GLU A 83 10.52 -6.27 -2.10
N VAL A 84 11.46 -5.84 -1.26
CA VAL A 84 11.20 -5.44 0.12
C VAL A 84 11.55 -3.96 0.26
N VAL A 85 10.55 -3.14 0.56
CA VAL A 85 10.64 -1.69 0.66
C VAL A 85 10.57 -1.27 2.12
N ASP A 86 11.67 -0.72 2.64
CA ASP A 86 11.71 -0.14 3.99
C ASP A 86 10.97 1.21 4.02
N ALA A 87 10.43 1.58 5.19
CA ALA A 87 9.92 2.93 5.38
C ALA A 87 11.05 3.95 5.17
N PRO A 88 10.82 5.01 4.39
CA PRO A 88 11.84 6.00 4.07
C PRO A 88 12.28 6.77 5.31
N ASP A 89 13.50 7.30 5.26
CA ASP A 89 13.97 8.23 6.29
C ASP A 89 13.10 9.51 6.23
N PRO A 90 12.68 10.07 7.38
CA PRO A 90 11.89 11.30 7.40
C PRO A 90 12.46 12.47 6.59
N LYS A 91 13.79 12.53 6.40
CA LYS A 91 14.45 13.56 5.59
C LYS A 91 14.21 13.42 4.08
N ASP A 92 13.88 12.21 3.63
CA ASP A 92 13.65 11.86 2.23
C ASP A 92 12.15 11.96 1.85
N CYS A 93 11.30 12.18 2.86
CA CYS A 93 9.88 12.43 2.72
C CYS A 93 9.59 13.91 2.43
N GLY A 94 8.43 14.18 1.83
CA GLY A 94 8.02 15.55 1.58
C GLY A 94 6.65 15.67 0.94
N THR A 95 6.49 16.70 0.13
CA THR A 95 5.24 17.00 -0.56
C THR A 95 5.53 17.12 -2.05
N CYS A 96 4.71 16.48 -2.87
CA CYS A 96 4.73 16.66 -4.31
C CYS A 96 4.17 18.05 -4.67
N ASP A 97 4.53 18.60 -5.83
CA ASP A 97 4.01 19.90 -6.31
C ASP A 97 2.48 19.98 -6.37
N CYS A 98 1.78 18.85 -6.54
CA CYS A 98 0.31 18.80 -6.46
C CYS A 98 -0.25 18.90 -5.03
N GLY A 99 0.60 19.07 -4.02
CA GLY A 99 0.23 19.20 -2.61
C GLY A 99 0.07 17.89 -1.85
N ARG A 100 0.21 16.73 -2.51
CA ARG A 100 0.10 15.42 -1.87
C ARG A 100 1.37 15.05 -1.11
N SER A 101 1.21 14.49 0.08
CA SER A 101 2.32 13.95 0.88
C SER A 101 2.92 12.71 0.21
N VAL A 102 4.24 12.60 0.32
CA VAL A 102 5.02 11.48 -0.17
C VAL A 102 5.91 10.98 0.97
N THR A 103 5.44 9.95 1.67
CA THR A 103 6.01 9.45 2.93
C THR A 103 6.21 7.94 2.96
N VAL A 104 5.66 7.19 2.00
CA VAL A 104 5.82 5.73 1.92
C VAL A 104 6.89 5.34 0.91
N HIS A 105 6.86 5.96 -0.26
CA HIS A 105 7.77 5.63 -1.34
C HIS A 105 8.14 6.90 -2.10
N PRO A 106 9.02 7.75 -1.53
CA PRO A 106 9.48 8.96 -2.20
C PRO A 106 10.13 8.63 -3.53
N ARG A 107 9.54 9.16 -4.61
CA ARG A 107 10.06 9.05 -5.96
C ARG A 107 10.54 10.43 -6.39
N GLN A 108 11.75 10.48 -6.92
CA GLN A 108 12.29 11.71 -7.49
C GLN A 108 12.13 11.70 -9.00
N THR A 109 11.62 12.80 -9.56
CA THR A 109 11.65 13.05 -11.00
C THR A 109 13.08 13.03 -11.51
N PRO A 110 13.30 12.93 -12.84
CA PRO A 110 14.63 13.09 -13.42
C PRO A 110 15.34 14.40 -13.04
N TRP A 111 14.60 15.40 -12.55
CA TRP A 111 15.10 16.70 -12.10
C TRP A 111 15.33 16.78 -10.57
N GLY A 112 15.10 15.68 -9.85
CA GLY A 112 15.34 15.58 -8.40
C GLY A 112 14.16 16.01 -7.52
N GLU A 113 12.99 16.28 -8.09
CA GLU A 113 11.80 16.74 -7.36
C GLU A 113 10.97 15.56 -6.86
N LEU A 114 10.35 15.66 -5.69
CA LEU A 114 9.44 14.61 -5.20
C LEU A 114 8.15 14.58 -6.02
N ALA A 115 7.81 13.40 -6.55
CA ALA A 115 6.56 13.17 -7.26
C ALA A 115 5.72 12.10 -6.53
N CYS A 116 4.42 12.37 -6.38
CA CYS A 116 3.46 11.33 -6.01
C CYS A 116 3.25 10.35 -7.18
N VAL A 117 2.62 9.20 -6.92
CA VAL A 117 2.38 8.17 -7.93
C VAL A 117 1.66 8.71 -9.17
N GLU A 118 0.63 9.54 -8.98
CA GLU A 118 -0.14 10.14 -10.08
C GLU A 118 0.69 11.13 -10.90
N CYS A 119 1.42 12.05 -10.24
CA CYS A 119 2.30 12.99 -10.93
C CYS A 119 3.50 12.30 -11.60
N ALA A 120 3.87 11.10 -11.15
CA ALA A 120 4.85 10.24 -11.80
C ALA A 120 4.27 9.50 -13.03
N GLY A 121 2.99 9.69 -13.34
CA GLY A 121 2.29 9.10 -14.49
C GLY A 121 1.73 7.71 -14.23
N TRP A 122 1.58 7.31 -12.96
CA TRP A 122 1.00 6.03 -12.57
C TRP A 122 -0.43 6.21 -12.07
N ALA A 123 -1.35 5.44 -12.65
CA ALA A 123 -2.75 5.42 -12.30
C ALA A 123 -3.08 4.08 -11.61
N PRO A 124 -3.51 4.08 -10.33
CA PRO A 124 -4.01 2.87 -9.69
C PRO A 124 -5.26 2.34 -10.40
N LEU A 125 -5.43 1.01 -10.37
CA LEU A 125 -6.58 0.34 -10.95
C LEU A 125 -7.70 0.19 -9.92
N CYS A 126 -8.94 0.35 -10.37
CA CYS A 126 -10.09 -0.04 -9.57
C CYS A 126 -10.21 -1.57 -9.53
N VAL A 127 -10.18 -2.18 -8.34
CA VAL A 127 -10.26 -3.64 -8.17
C VAL A 127 -11.58 -4.23 -8.71
N HIS A 128 -12.65 -3.43 -8.75
CA HIS A 128 -13.95 -3.90 -9.23
C HIS A 128 -14.07 -3.94 -10.76
N CYS A 129 -13.85 -2.82 -11.46
CA CYS A 129 -14.01 -2.75 -12.92
C CYS A 129 -12.71 -2.99 -13.69
N GLY A 130 -11.55 -2.98 -13.04
CA GLY A 130 -10.24 -3.12 -13.68
C GLY A 130 -9.78 -1.90 -14.48
N GLU A 131 -10.63 -0.87 -14.60
CA GLU A 131 -10.27 0.37 -15.27
C GLU A 131 -9.26 1.16 -14.42
N ASP A 132 -8.29 1.74 -15.11
CA ASP A 132 -7.35 2.67 -14.53
C ASP A 132 -7.99 4.05 -14.35
N HIS A 133 -7.22 4.90 -13.71
CA HIS A 133 -7.58 6.27 -13.41
C HIS A 133 -7.37 7.21 -14.61
N GLU A 134 -7.56 6.75 -15.87
CA GLU A 134 -7.33 7.53 -17.10
C GLU A 134 -8.04 8.90 -17.10
N ASP A 135 -9.13 9.05 -16.32
CA ASP A 135 -9.96 10.27 -16.22
C ASP A 135 -9.92 10.98 -14.84
N PHE A 136 -8.93 10.74 -13.97
CA PHE A 136 -8.88 11.35 -12.61
C PHE A 136 -10.11 11.06 -11.71
N LYS A 137 -10.88 10.00 -11.98
CA LYS A 137 -12.02 9.60 -11.14
C LYS A 137 -11.55 9.06 -9.79
N PRO A 138 -11.71 9.79 -8.67
CA PRO A 138 -11.06 9.45 -7.41
C PRO A 138 -11.40 8.03 -6.96
N LEU A 139 -10.39 7.22 -6.63
CA LEU A 139 -10.58 5.94 -5.96
C LEU A 139 -10.84 6.14 -4.47
N THR A 140 -11.71 5.29 -3.92
CA THR A 140 -11.98 5.17 -2.49
C THR A 140 -11.24 3.96 -1.95
N ILE A 141 -10.61 4.11 -0.80
CA ILE A 141 -10.01 2.98 -0.07
C ILE A 141 -11.12 2.30 0.74
N VAL A 142 -11.34 1.02 0.46
CA VAL A 142 -12.33 0.18 1.12
C VAL A 142 -11.63 -0.91 1.90
N GLU A 143 -11.85 -0.95 3.20
CA GLU A 143 -11.33 -1.99 4.07
C GLU A 143 -12.24 -3.22 4.07
N MET A 144 -11.64 -4.38 3.80
CA MET A 144 -12.28 -5.69 3.89
C MET A 144 -11.34 -6.66 4.61
N GLY A 145 -11.63 -6.94 5.89
CA GLY A 145 -10.74 -7.73 6.73
C GLY A 145 -9.42 -6.99 6.97
N GLU A 146 -8.30 -7.58 6.53
CA GLU A 146 -6.95 -7.02 6.66
C GLU A 146 -6.46 -6.38 5.36
N THR A 147 -7.34 -6.29 4.36
CA THR A 147 -7.00 -5.80 3.02
C THR A 147 -7.73 -4.50 2.71
N PHE A 148 -7.00 -3.56 2.11
CA PHE A 148 -7.51 -2.32 1.57
C PHE A 148 -7.58 -2.42 0.04
N HIS A 149 -8.79 -2.24 -0.49
CA HIS A 149 -9.08 -2.25 -1.91
C HIS A 149 -9.30 -0.84 -2.42
N LEU A 150 -8.76 -0.54 -3.60
CA LEU A 150 -9.00 0.72 -4.30
C LEU A 150 -10.19 0.53 -5.24
N VAL A 151 -11.26 1.28 -5.03
CA VAL A 151 -12.52 1.10 -5.77
C VAL A 151 -13.11 2.45 -6.16
N HIS A 152 -13.62 2.59 -7.39
CA HIS A 152 -14.37 3.79 -7.77
C HIS A 152 -15.64 3.94 -6.91
N PRO A 153 -16.05 5.15 -6.53
CA PRO A 153 -17.27 5.40 -5.75
C PRO A 153 -18.53 4.78 -6.35
N ASP A 154 -18.64 4.80 -7.68
CA ASP A 154 -19.78 4.21 -8.40
C ASP A 154 -19.75 2.68 -8.32
N CYS A 155 -18.58 2.07 -8.52
CA CYS A 155 -18.39 0.62 -8.35
C CYS A 155 -18.64 0.16 -6.91
N LEU A 156 -18.28 0.98 -5.91
CA LEU A 156 -18.60 0.69 -4.51
C LEU A 156 -20.12 0.73 -4.25
N THR A 157 -20.82 1.66 -4.89
CA THR A 157 -22.28 1.76 -4.80
C THR A 157 -22.95 0.53 -5.41
N GLU A 158 -22.48 0.07 -6.56
CA GLU A 158 -22.93 -1.17 -7.20
C GLU A 158 -22.66 -2.40 -6.32
N ALA A 159 -21.43 -2.54 -5.80
CA ALA A 159 -21.04 -3.66 -4.94
C ALA A 159 -21.90 -3.75 -3.66
N ARG A 160 -22.22 -2.60 -3.04
CA ARG A 160 -23.14 -2.53 -1.89
C ARG A 160 -24.56 -3.02 -2.23
N GLY A 161 -25.01 -2.81 -3.46
CA GLY A 161 -26.28 -3.33 -3.95
C GLY A 161 -26.25 -4.83 -4.23
N MET A 162 -25.13 -5.35 -4.75
CA MET A 162 -24.97 -6.78 -5.09
C MET A 162 -24.78 -7.68 -3.87
N TYR A 163 -24.12 -7.17 -2.82
CA TYR A 163 -23.79 -7.94 -1.62
C TYR A 163 -24.42 -7.35 -0.35
N PRO A 164 -25.77 -7.35 -0.24
CA PRO A 164 -26.45 -6.80 0.92
C PRO A 164 -26.13 -7.65 2.16
N GLY A 165 -25.37 -7.06 3.09
CA GLY A 165 -24.92 -7.72 4.33
C GLY A 165 -23.41 -7.68 4.56
N ASN A 166 -22.63 -7.39 3.51
CA ASN A 166 -21.20 -7.15 3.68
C ASN A 166 -20.94 -5.73 4.17
N ALA A 167 -20.10 -5.58 5.19
CA ALA A 167 -19.67 -4.29 5.69
C ALA A 167 -18.53 -3.76 4.82
N PHE A 168 -18.81 -2.74 4.01
CA PHE A 168 -17.79 -2.02 3.24
C PHE A 168 -17.43 -0.72 3.95
N ALA A 169 -16.38 -0.76 4.78
CA ALA A 169 -15.87 0.41 5.48
C ALA A 169 -14.96 1.22 4.56
N THR A 170 -15.29 2.49 4.36
CA THR A 170 -14.41 3.44 3.64
C THR A 170 -13.51 4.13 4.64
N VAL A 171 -12.24 4.30 4.29
CA VAL A 171 -11.21 4.94 5.13
C VAL A 171 -10.97 6.38 4.71
#